data_AF-A0A1G8UFG0-F1
#
_entry.id   AF-A0A1G8UFG0-F1
#
_cell.length_a   1.000
_cell.length_b   1.000
_cell.length_c   1.000
_cell.angle_alpha   90.00
_cell.angle_beta   90.00
_cell.angle_gamma   90.00
#
_symmetry.space_group_name_H-M   'P 1'
#
loop_
_entity.id
_entity.type
_entity.pdbx_description
1 polymer ?
#
loop_
_entity_poly.entity_id
_entity_poly.type
_entity_poly.pdbx_seq_one_letter_code
_entity_poly.pdbx_strand_id
1 'polypeptide(L)'
;MQIRNLFNEDDAVSPVIGVILMVAITVILAAVIASFVLGLGDTAGETQPTVTWNIEYDEINTDQWNSSSAREIEDYSTTVVSDWDSGGKVPTSSSGNNGILTFTVESSGEGIGPDDLYLRGDGLITDDTDPSITDEIEISALETRSNFSASQGFSVAVAGNYSVDLVWDTGDDSATLDSDTGPDA
;
A
#
# COMPACT_ATOMS: atom_id res chain seq x y z
N MET A 1 -49.65 -19.78 -66.70
CA MET A 1 -49.36 -19.89 -65.25
C MET A 1 -48.13 -19.04 -64.98
N GLN A 2 -48.27 -17.92 -64.26
CA GLN A 2 -48.09 -17.76 -62.80
C GLN A 2 -46.60 -17.73 -62.38
N ILE A 3 -46.03 -16.52 -62.34
CA ILE A 3 -44.67 -16.25 -61.81
C ILE A 3 -44.66 -14.97 -60.94
N ARG A 4 -45.79 -14.65 -60.29
CA ARG A 4 -45.97 -13.38 -59.56
C ARG A 4 -46.18 -13.53 -58.05
N ASN A 5 -46.01 -14.75 -57.50
CA ASN A 5 -46.19 -15.02 -56.08
C ASN A 5 -44.90 -15.32 -55.31
N LEU A 6 -43.72 -15.11 -55.90
CA LEU A 6 -42.42 -15.38 -55.26
C LEU A 6 -41.81 -14.17 -54.52
N PHE A 7 -42.53 -13.05 -54.44
CA PHE A 7 -42.03 -11.82 -53.79
C PHE A 7 -43.01 -11.18 -52.79
N ASN A 8 -44.11 -11.87 -52.44
CA ASN A 8 -45.04 -11.42 -51.40
C ASN A 8 -45.01 -12.36 -50.18
N GLU A 9 -43.80 -12.74 -49.77
CA GLU A 9 -43.53 -13.41 -48.50
C GLU A 9 -42.98 -12.42 -47.46
N ASP A 10 -43.37 -11.14 -47.58
CA ASP A 10 -43.39 -10.21 -46.44
C ASP A 10 -44.49 -10.69 -45.48
N ASP A 11 -44.26 -11.85 -44.85
CA ASP A 11 -44.96 -12.25 -43.64
C ASP A 11 -44.49 -11.28 -42.55
N ALA A 12 -45.06 -10.08 -42.63
CA ALA A 12 -44.87 -8.98 -41.73
C ALA A 12 -45.16 -9.54 -40.34
N VAL A 13 -44.08 -9.72 -39.58
CA VAL A 13 -44.10 -10.21 -38.21
C VAL A 13 -45.28 -9.58 -37.49
N SER A 14 -46.22 -10.39 -37.00
CA SER A 14 -47.48 -9.85 -36.49
C SER A 14 -47.20 -8.75 -35.45
N PRO A 15 -48.00 -7.66 -35.38
CA PRO A 15 -47.69 -6.51 -34.52
C PRO A 15 -47.38 -6.90 -33.07
N VAL A 16 -48.01 -7.95 -32.56
CA VAL A 16 -47.78 -8.48 -31.22
C VAL A 16 -46.46 -9.24 -31.12
N ILE A 17 -46.15 -10.09 -32.11
CA ILE A 17 -44.90 -10.87 -32.13
C ILE A 17 -43.69 -9.94 -32.34
N GLY A 18 -43.82 -8.90 -33.16
CA GLY A 18 -42.77 -7.90 -33.36
C GLY A 18 -42.41 -7.17 -32.06
N VAL A 19 -43.42 -6.79 -31.27
CA VAL A 19 -43.20 -6.14 -29.97
C VAL A 19 -42.53 -7.10 -28.98
N ILE A 20 -42.99 -8.34 -28.88
CA ILE A 20 -42.39 -9.33 -27.97
C ILE A 20 -40.92 -9.58 -28.34
N LEU A 21 -40.61 -9.75 -29.62
CA LEU A 21 -39.24 -10.01 -30.08
C LEU A 21 -38.32 -8.80 -29.84
N MET A 22 -38.80 -7.58 -30.09
CA MET A 22 -38.04 -6.35 -29.86
C MET A 22 -37.73 -6.16 -28.38
N VAL A 23 -38.73 -6.37 -27.51
CA VAL A 23 -38.56 -6.27 -26.06
C VAL A 23 -37.64 -7.36 -25.55
N ALA A 24 -37.78 -8.60 -26.03
CA ALA A 24 -36.94 -9.72 -25.57
C ALA A 24 -35.45 -9.47 -25.82
N ILE A 25 -35.08 -9.04 -27.02
CA ILE A 25 -33.66 -8.81 -27.37
C ILE A 25 -33.11 -7.62 -26.60
N THR A 26 -33.85 -6.52 -26.50
CA THR A 26 -33.39 -5.33 -25.77
C THR A 26 -33.20 -5.60 -24.27
N VAL A 27 -34.08 -6.40 -23.66
CA VAL A 27 -33.93 -6.82 -22.25
C VAL A 27 -32.70 -7.70 -22.06
N ILE A 28 -32.45 -8.66 -22.96
CA ILE A 28 -31.26 -9.50 -22.90
C ILE A 28 -29.99 -8.65 -23.05
N LEU A 29 -29.93 -7.78 -24.06
CA LEU A 29 -28.76 -6.93 -24.29
C LEU A 29 -28.51 -5.99 -23.11
N ALA A 30 -29.55 -5.39 -22.55
CA ALA A 30 -29.43 -4.52 -21.38
C ALA A 30 -28.90 -5.29 -20.16
N ALA A 31 -29.43 -6.49 -19.87
CA ALA A 31 -28.98 -7.31 -18.76
C ALA A 31 -27.52 -7.77 -18.92
N VAL A 32 -27.14 -8.17 -20.14
CA VAL A 32 -25.78 -8.60 -20.45
C VAL A 32 -24.80 -7.44 -20.29
N ILE A 33 -25.09 -6.28 -20.87
CA ILE A 33 -24.21 -5.10 -20.73
C ILE A 33 -24.15 -4.64 -19.28
N ALA A 34 -25.27 -4.67 -18.54
CA ALA A 34 -25.28 -4.35 -17.11
C ALA A 34 -24.36 -5.29 -16.31
N SER A 35 -24.36 -6.59 -16.62
CA SER A 35 -23.44 -7.54 -15.98
C SER A 35 -21.96 -7.30 -16.36
N PHE A 36 -21.69 -6.90 -17.60
CA PHE A 36 -20.33 -6.54 -18.02
C PHE A 36 -19.85 -5.23 -17.41
N VAL A 37 -20.70 -4.21 -17.34
CA VAL A 37 -20.38 -2.89 -16.76
C VAL A 37 -20.21 -3.01 -15.25
N LEU A 38 -21.09 -3.75 -14.57
CA LEU A 38 -20.96 -4.00 -13.13
C LEU A 38 -19.74 -4.87 -12.81
N GLY A 39 -19.45 -5.88 -13.64
CA GLY A 39 -18.25 -6.72 -13.50
C GLY A 39 -16.94 -5.99 -13.80
N LEU A 40 -16.96 -4.86 -14.52
CA LEU A 40 -15.79 -3.99 -14.71
C LEU A 40 -15.59 -3.01 -13.54
N GLY A 41 -16.67 -2.66 -12.83
CA GLY A 41 -16.61 -1.81 -11.63
C GLY A 41 -15.89 -2.47 -10.46
N ASP A 42 -15.87 -3.80 -10.42
CA ASP A 42 -15.16 -4.60 -9.41
C ASP A 42 -13.65 -4.73 -9.69
N THR A 43 -13.21 -4.36 -10.90
CA THR A 43 -11.77 -4.33 -11.25
C THR A 43 -11.13 -2.95 -11.09
N ALA A 44 -11.90 -1.96 -10.65
CA ALA A 44 -11.35 -0.70 -10.17
C ALA A 44 -10.92 -0.86 -8.70
N GLY A 45 -10.05 -1.84 -8.45
CA GLY A 45 -9.23 -1.82 -7.23
C GLY A 45 -8.38 -0.56 -7.25
N GLU A 46 -8.12 0.02 -6.09
CA GLU A 46 -7.24 1.18 -5.98
C GLU A 46 -5.91 0.81 -6.63
N THR A 47 -5.46 1.60 -7.60
CA THR A 47 -4.23 1.28 -8.33
C THR A 47 -3.06 1.35 -7.38
N GLN A 48 -2.30 0.26 -7.26
CA GLN A 48 -1.09 0.21 -6.45
C GLN A 48 -0.21 1.45 -6.73
N PRO A 49 0.28 2.13 -5.69
CA PRO A 49 1.12 3.31 -5.85
C PRO A 49 2.41 2.95 -6.60
N THR A 50 2.81 3.80 -7.55
CA THR A 50 4.03 3.64 -8.36
C THR A 50 5.26 4.29 -7.72
N VAL A 51 5.27 4.41 -6.39
CA VAL A 51 6.30 5.10 -5.62
C VAL A 51 7.50 4.17 -5.43
N THR A 52 8.71 4.67 -5.70
CA THR A 52 9.96 3.96 -5.38
C THR A 52 10.51 4.45 -4.05
N TRP A 53 10.82 3.50 -3.17
CA TRP A 53 11.46 3.76 -1.88
C TRP A 53 12.94 3.43 -1.96
N ASN A 54 13.72 4.15 -1.17
CA ASN A 54 15.10 3.86 -0.87
C ASN A 54 15.18 3.58 0.63
N ILE A 55 15.76 2.44 0.96
CA ILE A 55 15.91 1.96 2.34
C ILE A 55 17.39 2.04 2.69
N GLU A 56 17.71 2.74 3.77
CA GLU A 56 19.07 2.88 4.27
C GLU A 56 19.17 2.44 5.73
N TYR A 57 20.05 1.48 5.99
CA TYR A 57 20.41 1.05 7.32
C TYR A 57 21.65 1.80 7.83
N ASP A 58 21.53 2.44 8.99
CA ASP A 58 22.65 3.05 9.73
C ASP A 58 22.85 2.31 11.05
N GLU A 59 24.02 1.68 11.22
CA GLU A 59 24.38 0.96 12.44
C GLU A 59 24.62 1.95 13.58
N ILE A 60 23.95 1.71 14.71
CA ILE A 60 24.11 2.49 15.92
C ILE A 60 24.83 1.64 16.95
N ASN A 61 26.11 1.97 17.17
CA ASN A 61 26.84 1.42 18.28
C ASN A 61 26.28 1.97 19.61
N THR A 62 25.69 1.10 20.41
CA THR A 62 25.05 1.44 21.69
C THR A 62 26.03 2.00 22.74
N ASP A 63 27.34 1.95 22.51
CA ASP A 63 28.36 2.59 23.35
C ASP A 63 28.36 4.13 23.26
N GLN A 64 27.66 4.71 22.27
CA GLN A 64 27.59 6.15 22.01
C GLN A 64 26.15 6.65 21.83
N TRP A 65 25.14 5.97 22.37
CA TRP A 65 23.80 6.53 22.35
C TRP A 65 23.62 7.56 23.47
N ASN A 66 23.88 8.82 23.14
CA ASN A 66 23.51 9.96 23.95
C ASN A 66 22.17 10.49 23.43
N SER A 67 21.18 10.64 24.29
CA SER A 67 19.86 11.20 23.94
C SER A 67 19.91 12.63 23.42
N SER A 68 21.06 13.31 23.50
CA SER A 68 21.35 14.61 22.84
C SER A 68 22.15 14.47 21.53
N SER A 69 22.35 13.25 21.07
CA SER A 69 22.95 12.85 19.78
C SER A 69 21.96 12.10 18.89
N ALA A 70 20.67 12.06 19.27
CA ALA A 70 19.61 11.89 18.29
C ALA A 70 19.82 13.01 17.26
N ARG A 71 20.51 12.65 16.19
CA ARG A 71 20.76 13.55 15.08
C ARG A 71 19.38 13.99 14.63
N GLU A 72 19.18 15.30 14.58
CA GLU A 72 18.24 15.85 13.62
C GLU A 72 18.63 15.19 12.29
N ILE A 73 17.77 14.34 11.72
CA ILE A 73 17.99 13.81 10.38
C ILE A 73 17.78 15.02 9.48
N GLU A 74 18.86 15.78 9.31
CA GLU A 74 18.88 17.19 8.87
C GLU A 74 18.41 17.37 7.41
N ASP A 75 18.15 16.26 6.70
CA ASP A 75 17.88 16.24 5.27
C ASP A 75 16.47 15.75 4.92
N TYR A 76 15.74 15.15 5.87
CA TYR A 76 14.40 14.60 5.65
C TYR A 76 13.48 14.97 6.81
N SER A 77 12.29 15.49 6.51
CA SER A 77 11.21 15.61 7.52
C SER A 77 10.76 14.20 7.89
N THR A 78 11.48 13.52 8.77
CA THR A 78 11.20 12.17 9.27
C THR A 78 10.84 12.28 10.74
N THR A 79 9.67 11.75 11.12
CA THR A 79 9.32 11.56 12.52
C THR A 79 9.93 10.22 12.94
N VAL A 80 10.98 10.27 13.76
CA VAL A 80 11.50 9.07 14.43
C VAL A 80 10.48 8.68 15.49
N VAL A 81 9.84 7.51 15.39
CA VAL A 81 9.01 7.03 16.49
C VAL A 81 9.88 6.60 17.64
N SER A 82 9.91 7.53 18.58
CA SER A 82 10.17 7.36 19.98
C SER A 82 9.71 8.68 20.55
N ASP A 83 8.72 8.67 21.45
CA ASP A 83 8.50 9.81 22.33
C ASP A 83 9.81 10.02 23.13
N TRP A 84 10.75 10.77 22.55
CA TRP A 84 12.12 10.87 23.00
C TRP A 84 12.23 11.98 24.07
N ASP A 85 11.45 11.84 25.14
CA ASP A 85 11.67 12.65 26.34
C ASP A 85 12.94 12.16 27.04
N SER A 86 14.06 12.82 26.74
CA SER A 86 15.21 13.12 27.61
C SER A 86 15.43 12.21 28.84
N GLY A 87 15.43 10.89 28.65
CA GLY A 87 15.45 9.95 29.78
C GLY A 87 15.14 8.50 29.43
N GLY A 88 14.50 8.26 28.28
CA GLY A 88 14.23 6.92 27.74
C GLY A 88 15.50 6.17 27.34
N LYS A 89 15.57 4.90 27.71
CA LYS A 89 16.76 4.06 27.60
C LYS A 89 16.78 3.43 26.21
N VAL A 90 17.96 3.24 25.64
CA VAL A 90 18.11 2.19 24.60
C VAL A 90 17.69 0.87 25.25
N PRO A 91 17.01 -0.06 24.56
CA PRO A 91 16.85 -1.42 25.06
C PRO A 91 18.21 -1.96 25.50
N THR A 92 18.49 -1.94 26.80
CA THR A 92 19.82 -2.24 27.37
C THR A 92 20.18 -3.73 27.29
N SER A 93 19.49 -4.48 26.44
CA SER A 93 19.48 -5.95 26.45
C SER A 93 19.44 -6.62 25.08
N SER A 94 19.43 -5.91 23.94
CA SER A 94 19.77 -6.57 22.68
C SER A 94 21.28 -6.68 22.58
N SER A 95 21.78 -7.89 22.85
CA SER A 95 23.16 -8.24 22.54
C SER A 95 23.27 -8.39 21.02
N GLY A 96 23.48 -7.29 20.30
CA GLY A 96 23.55 -7.26 18.83
C GLY A 96 23.82 -5.85 18.32
N ASN A 97 24.31 -5.75 17.07
CA ASN A 97 24.37 -4.47 16.38
C ASN A 97 22.91 -4.01 16.21
N ASN A 98 22.52 -2.84 16.67
CA ASN A 98 21.20 -2.27 16.37
C ASN A 98 21.40 -1.13 15.36
N GLY A 99 20.33 -0.68 14.71
CA GLY A 99 20.43 0.45 13.80
C GLY A 99 19.10 1.19 13.63
N ILE A 100 19.17 2.26 12.84
CA ILE A 100 17.99 2.95 12.30
C ILE A 100 17.85 2.55 10.85
N LEU A 101 16.63 2.19 10.47
CA LEU A 101 16.22 1.99 9.09
C LEU A 101 15.46 3.23 8.62
N THR A 102 15.97 3.88 7.59
CA THR A 102 15.39 5.11 7.01
C THR A 102 14.75 4.77 5.67
N PHE A 103 13.46 5.05 5.54
CA PHE A 103 12.70 4.88 4.31
C PHE A 103 12.52 6.24 3.66
N THR A 104 12.93 6.38 2.40
CA THR A 104 12.89 7.62 1.65
C THR A 104 12.20 7.43 0.30
N VAL A 105 11.28 8.32 -0.06
CA VAL A 105 10.68 8.33 -1.40
C VAL A 105 11.64 8.94 -2.41
N GLU A 106 12.10 8.16 -3.38
CA GLU A 106 12.97 8.64 -4.47
C GLU A 106 12.20 9.40 -5.54
N SER A 107 11.03 8.88 -5.92
CA SER A 107 10.15 9.53 -6.88
C SER A 107 8.70 9.19 -6.57
N SER A 108 7.87 10.24 -6.48
CA SER A 108 6.43 10.12 -6.30
C SER A 108 5.75 10.31 -7.65
N GLY A 109 5.09 9.28 -8.17
CA GLY A 109 4.11 9.44 -9.25
C GLY A 109 2.88 10.18 -8.71
N GLU A 110 2.09 9.46 -7.92
CA GLU A 110 1.08 10.02 -7.01
C GLU A 110 1.57 9.86 -5.56
N GLY A 111 1.29 10.85 -4.71
CA GLY A 111 1.71 10.82 -3.31
C GLY A 111 0.97 9.73 -2.55
N ILE A 112 1.70 8.95 -1.75
CA ILE A 112 1.16 7.86 -0.94
C ILE A 112 0.90 8.34 0.49
N GLY A 113 -0.28 8.04 1.03
CA GLY A 113 -0.65 8.39 2.40
C GLY A 113 -0.01 7.42 3.42
N PRO A 114 0.32 7.88 4.64
CA PRO A 114 0.79 6.99 5.70
C PRO A 114 -0.31 6.05 6.23
N ASP A 115 -1.58 6.38 5.98
CA ASP A 115 -2.74 5.58 6.42
C ASP A 115 -2.83 4.21 5.73
N ASP A 116 -2.32 4.10 4.50
CA ASP A 116 -2.32 2.85 3.73
C ASP A 116 -0.96 2.15 3.76
N LEU A 117 -0.05 2.57 4.66
CA LEU A 117 1.32 2.07 4.73
C LEU A 117 1.57 1.34 6.05
N TYR A 118 2.17 0.16 5.92
CA TYR A 118 2.52 -0.72 7.02
C TYR A 118 3.96 -1.19 6.84
N LEU A 119 4.73 -1.18 7.90
CA LEU A 119 6.02 -1.87 7.94
C LEU A 119 5.82 -3.20 8.66
N ARG A 120 6.03 -4.30 7.95
CA ARG A 120 5.82 -5.66 8.47
C ARG A 120 7.15 -6.41 8.58
N GLY A 121 7.28 -7.36 9.49
CA GLY A 121 8.46 -8.23 9.58
C GLY A 121 9.07 -8.33 10.97
N ASP A 122 10.25 -8.93 11.06
CA ASP A 122 10.97 -9.21 12.32
C ASP A 122 12.07 -8.17 12.56
N GLY A 123 12.45 -7.99 13.82
CA GLY A 123 13.52 -7.10 14.26
C GLY A 123 13.11 -5.64 14.40
N LEU A 124 11.82 -5.32 14.36
CA LEU A 124 11.28 -3.98 14.64
C LEU A 124 11.29 -3.69 16.14
N ILE A 125 11.71 -2.49 16.54
CA ILE A 125 11.80 -2.05 17.94
C ILE A 125 10.80 -0.91 18.17
N THR A 126 9.73 -1.16 18.95
CA THR A 126 8.59 -0.23 19.08
C THR A 126 8.30 0.28 20.50
N ASP A 127 8.93 -0.26 21.56
CA ASP A 127 8.73 0.21 22.94
C ASP A 127 10.00 0.09 23.84
N ASP A 128 10.11 0.98 24.83
CA ASP A 128 11.22 1.10 25.80
C ASP A 128 11.08 0.10 26.98
N THR A 129 9.93 -0.56 27.14
CA THR A 129 9.68 -1.42 28.32
C THR A 129 9.49 -2.90 28.06
N ASP A 130 9.24 -3.29 26.81
CA ASP A 130 9.21 -4.68 26.38
C ASP A 130 9.67 -4.73 24.91
N PRO A 131 10.77 -5.41 24.56
CA PRO A 131 11.10 -5.69 23.17
C PRO A 131 10.12 -6.74 22.65
N SER A 132 8.83 -6.44 22.64
CA SER A 132 7.92 -7.13 21.75
C SER A 132 8.30 -6.64 20.37
N ILE A 133 9.09 -7.45 19.68
CA ILE A 133 9.23 -7.41 18.24
C ILE A 133 7.80 -7.45 17.72
N THR A 134 7.25 -6.29 17.36
CA THR A 134 5.94 -6.27 16.72
C THR A 134 6.18 -6.63 15.26
N ASP A 135 5.38 -7.57 14.75
CA ASP A 135 5.51 -8.00 13.35
C ASP A 135 4.96 -6.94 12.37
N GLU A 136 4.44 -5.82 12.88
CA GLU A 136 3.81 -4.76 12.12
C GLU A 136 3.90 -3.40 12.83
N ILE A 137 4.06 -2.32 12.06
CA ILE A 137 3.97 -0.92 12.45
C ILE A 137 3.09 -0.18 11.42
N GLU A 138 2.07 0.52 11.88
CA GLU A 138 1.27 1.42 11.04
C GLU A 138 2.00 2.75 10.84
N ILE A 139 2.28 3.17 9.60
CA ILE A 139 3.05 4.39 9.35
C ILE A 139 2.27 5.66 9.74
N SER A 140 0.94 5.61 9.76
CA SER A 140 0.07 6.68 10.29
C SER A 140 0.28 6.95 11.78
N ALA A 141 0.78 5.99 12.54
CA ALA A 141 1.18 6.19 13.94
C ALA A 141 2.51 6.95 14.06
N LEU A 142 3.34 6.93 13.01
CA LEU A 142 4.64 7.60 12.95
C LEU A 142 4.50 9.00 12.36
N GLU A 143 3.65 9.16 11.36
CA GLU A 143 3.61 10.34 10.51
C GLU A 143 2.19 10.90 10.37
N THR A 144 2.01 12.16 10.75
CA THR A 144 0.70 12.84 10.67
C THR A 144 0.48 13.56 9.34
N ARG A 145 1.33 13.32 8.33
CA ARG A 145 1.26 14.00 7.03
C ARG A 145 0.21 13.36 6.13
N SER A 146 -0.34 14.12 5.19
CA SER A 146 -1.35 13.61 4.25
C SER A 146 -0.77 12.70 3.16
N ASN A 147 0.48 12.93 2.75
CA ASN A 147 1.17 12.10 1.77
C ASN A 147 2.69 12.26 1.90
N PHE A 148 3.43 11.24 1.45
CA PHE A 148 4.85 11.34 1.15
C PHE A 148 5.04 11.88 -0.28
N SER A 149 5.89 12.88 -0.41
CA SER A 149 6.43 13.40 -1.67
C SER A 149 7.89 12.97 -1.86
N ALA A 150 8.46 13.20 -3.05
CA ALA A 150 9.88 12.97 -3.29
C ALA A 150 10.76 13.65 -2.21
N SER A 151 11.81 12.93 -1.81
CA SER A 151 12.70 13.34 -0.72
C SER A 151 11.99 13.49 0.64
N GLN A 152 10.93 12.71 0.89
CA GLN A 152 10.33 12.57 2.22
C GLN A 152 10.35 11.11 2.65
N GLY A 153 10.28 10.90 3.97
CA GLY A 153 10.54 9.59 4.53
C GLY A 153 10.14 9.46 5.98
N PHE A 154 10.35 8.28 6.53
CA PHE A 154 10.19 7.97 7.95
C PHE A 154 11.35 7.08 8.39
N SER A 155 11.56 6.95 9.70
CA SER A 155 12.65 6.14 10.24
C SER A 155 12.16 5.29 11.41
N VAL A 156 12.68 4.08 11.51
CA VAL A 156 12.35 3.13 12.58
C VAL A 156 13.62 2.52 13.18
N ALA A 157 13.56 2.15 14.45
CA ALA A 157 14.63 1.42 15.09
C ALA A 157 14.50 -0.08 14.80
N VAL A 158 15.62 -0.72 14.46
CA VAL A 158 15.68 -2.15 14.12
C VAL A 158 16.87 -2.85 14.79
N ALA A 159 16.71 -4.14 15.08
CA ALA A 159 17.81 -5.03 15.46
C ALA A 159 18.65 -5.39 14.24
N GLY A 160 19.95 -5.67 14.37
CA GLY A 160 20.85 -5.91 13.24
C GLY A 160 20.51 -7.14 12.39
N ASN A 161 19.69 -8.05 12.91
CA ASN A 161 19.16 -9.22 12.22
C ASN A 161 17.71 -9.04 11.73
N TYR A 162 17.28 -7.81 11.46
CA TYR A 162 15.92 -7.53 11.00
C TYR A 162 15.62 -8.12 9.62
N SER A 163 14.34 -8.31 9.33
CA SER A 163 13.83 -8.63 7.99
C SER A 163 12.47 -7.97 7.87
N VAL A 164 12.37 -6.92 7.06
CA VAL A 164 11.16 -6.08 7.01
C VAL A 164 10.72 -5.78 5.59
N ASP A 165 9.41 -5.64 5.44
CA ASP A 165 8.71 -5.33 4.20
C ASP A 165 7.88 -4.06 4.40
N LEU A 166 8.08 -3.07 3.53
CA LEU A 166 7.16 -1.95 3.40
C LEU A 166 5.98 -2.38 2.53
N VAL A 167 4.78 -2.36 3.11
CA VAL A 167 3.56 -2.86 2.49
C VAL A 167 2.56 -1.73 2.36
N TRP A 168 1.98 -1.60 1.16
CA TRP A 168 0.78 -0.83 0.92
C TRP A 168 -0.44 -1.73 1.08
N ASP A 169 -1.41 -1.32 1.88
CA ASP A 169 -2.61 -2.11 2.18
C ASP A 169 -3.80 -1.17 2.39
N THR A 170 -4.85 -1.35 1.58
CA THR A 170 -6.12 -0.60 1.67
C THR A 170 -7.24 -1.40 2.31
N GLY A 171 -6.94 -2.64 2.75
CA GLY A 171 -7.90 -3.61 3.26
C GLY A 171 -8.55 -4.49 2.18
N ASP A 172 -8.75 -3.95 0.97
CA ASP A 172 -9.26 -4.71 -0.18
C ASP A 172 -8.11 -5.20 -1.09
N ASP A 173 -7.09 -4.36 -1.27
CA ASP A 173 -5.88 -4.66 -2.03
C ASP A 173 -4.62 -4.44 -1.18
N SER A 174 -3.61 -5.29 -1.36
CA SER A 174 -2.30 -5.14 -0.70
C SER A 174 -1.14 -5.49 -1.64
N ALA A 175 0.00 -4.85 -1.42
CA ALA A 175 1.23 -5.15 -2.13
C ALA A 175 2.49 -4.69 -1.38
N THR A 176 3.54 -5.51 -1.43
CA THR A 176 4.88 -5.12 -0.95
C THR A 176 5.47 -4.10 -1.91
N LEU A 177 5.83 -2.93 -1.39
CA LEU A 177 6.48 -1.85 -2.14
C LEU A 177 7.99 -2.03 -2.17
N ASP A 178 8.56 -2.42 -1.03
CA ASP A 178 10.00 -2.62 -0.88
C ASP A 178 10.29 -3.53 0.32
N SER A 179 11.49 -4.07 0.41
CA SER A 179 11.92 -5.00 1.47
C SER A 179 13.41 -4.85 1.75
N ASP A 180 13.81 -4.94 3.01
CA ASP A 180 15.22 -4.94 3.40
C ASP A 180 15.50 -5.94 4.54
N THR A 181 16.75 -6.37 4.63
CA THR A 181 17.23 -7.32 5.64
C THR A 181 18.50 -6.79 6.27
N GLY A 182 18.60 -6.94 7.59
CA GLY A 182 19.72 -6.46 8.35
C GLY A 182 21.04 -7.19 8.06
N PRO A 183 22.18 -6.56 8.37
CA PRO A 183 23.51 -7.10 8.10
C PRO A 183 23.81 -8.43 8.82
N ASP A 184 23.08 -8.73 9.89
CA ASP A 184 23.25 -9.95 10.71
C ASP A 184 22.14 -11.01 10.47
N ALA A 185 21.26 -10.81 9.47
CA ALA A 185 20.13 -11.70 9.13
C ALA A 185 20.52 -12.91 8.26
#